data_AF-A0A8J7WG04-F1
#
_entry.id   AF-A0A8J7WG04-F1
#
_cell.length_a   1.000
_cell.length_b   1.000
_cell.length_c   1.000
_cell.angle_alpha   90.00
_cell.angle_beta   90.00
_cell.angle_gamma   90.00
#
_symmetry.space_group_name_H-M   'P 1'
#
loop_
_entity.id
_entity.type
_entity.pdbx_description
1 polymer ?
#
loop_
_entity_poly.entity_id
_entity_poly.type
_entity_poly.pdbx_seq_one_letter_code
_entity_poly.pdbx_strand_id
1 'polypeptide(L)'
;MRTERRTFPRERHWICARRLRERRAALGLTQVEVSQALRDAGVPLGNRALSAMEHGNGLDLCRLPELAAVLDCTTTYLLGLTTDPHDWTPDPETFAAASGLPTGSARQDGTSGDGAGQDTIVPARGWILGPDVPDRNPTAG
;
A
#
# COMPACT_ATOMS: atom_id res chain seq x y z
N MET A 1 -20.92 -8.40 25.90
CA MET A 1 -20.51 -8.03 24.54
C MET A 1 -19.50 -6.89 24.63
N ARG A 2 -18.20 -7.18 24.50
CA ARG A 2 -17.17 -6.14 24.39
C ARG A 2 -17.13 -5.71 22.92
N THR A 3 -17.58 -4.49 22.64
CA THR A 3 -17.29 -3.82 21.37
C THR A 3 -15.81 -3.48 21.36
N GLU A 4 -15.04 -4.23 20.57
CA GLU A 4 -13.65 -3.95 20.29
C GLU A 4 -13.53 -2.52 19.76
N ARG A 5 -12.99 -1.61 20.58
CA ARG A 5 -12.55 -0.31 20.10
C ARG A 5 -11.41 -0.59 19.13
N ARG A 6 -11.74 -0.57 17.85
CA ARG A 6 -10.84 -0.62 16.71
C ARG A 6 -9.76 0.46 16.82
N THR A 7 -8.63 0.12 17.44
CA THR A 7 -7.45 0.99 17.59
C THR A 7 -6.59 0.99 16.33
N PHE A 8 -7.20 1.07 15.15
CA PHE A 8 -6.52 0.86 13.85
C PHE A 8 -5.45 1.88 13.46
N PRO A 9 -5.53 3.18 13.82
CA PRO A 9 -4.50 4.13 13.39
C PRO A 9 -3.12 3.81 13.99
N ARG A 10 -3.08 3.38 15.25
CA ARG A 10 -1.83 3.20 15.98
C ARG A 10 -1.05 1.95 15.53
N GLU A 11 -1.76 0.89 15.19
CA GLU A 11 -1.16 -0.34 14.67
C GLU A 11 -0.51 -0.12 13.30
N ARG A 12 -1.22 0.53 12.37
CA ARG A 12 -0.67 0.88 11.06
C ARG A 12 0.50 1.85 11.15
N HIS A 13 0.44 2.85 12.05
CA HIS A 13 1.57 3.74 12.29
C HIS A 13 2.80 2.99 12.78
N TRP A 14 2.63 1.99 13.64
CA TRP A 14 3.74 1.18 14.14
C TRP A 14 4.35 0.29 13.05
N ILE A 15 3.53 -0.30 12.19
CA ILE A 15 4.00 -1.05 11.01
C ILE A 15 4.84 -0.13 10.11
N CYS A 16 4.35 1.08 9.84
CA CYS A 16 5.06 2.07 9.03
C CYS A 16 6.41 2.44 9.62
N ALA A 17 6.44 2.75 10.91
CA ALA A 17 7.64 3.08 11.66
C ALA A 17 8.69 1.95 11.60
N ARG A 18 8.22 0.71 11.77
CA ARG A 18 9.07 -0.48 11.69
C ARG A 18 9.65 -0.66 10.29
N ARG A 19 8.83 -0.59 9.24
CA ARG A 19 9.28 -0.74 7.84
C ARG A 19 10.26 0.33 7.42
N LEU A 20 10.03 1.57 7.86
CA LEU A 20 10.94 2.69 7.65
C LEU A 20 12.33 2.40 8.23
N ARG A 21 12.37 1.98 9.50
CA ARG A 21 13.62 1.61 10.18
C ARG A 21 14.32 0.42 9.54
N GLU A 22 13.56 -0.63 9.20
CA GLU A 22 14.09 -1.85 8.56
C GLU A 22 14.72 -1.53 7.20
N ARG A 23 14.04 -0.75 6.35
CA ARG A 23 14.56 -0.39 5.03
C ARG A 23 15.80 0.49 5.12
N ARG A 24 15.77 1.51 5.98
CA ARG A 24 16.94 2.36 6.22
C ARG A 24 18.15 1.52 6.65
N ALA A 25 17.96 0.59 7.59
CA ALA A 25 19.02 -0.29 8.06
C ALA A 25 19.53 -1.23 6.95
N ALA A 26 18.64 -1.76 6.11
CA ALA A 26 19.01 -2.61 4.98
C ALA A 26 19.87 -1.88 3.94
N LEU A 27 19.69 -0.57 3.78
CA LEU A 27 20.51 0.28 2.92
C LEU A 27 21.82 0.76 3.59
N GLY A 28 22.04 0.43 4.86
CA GLY A 28 23.21 0.90 5.62
C GLY A 28 23.19 2.39 5.95
N LEU A 29 22.03 3.06 5.81
CA LEU A 29 21.91 4.50 6.01
C LEU A 29 21.66 4.86 7.48
N THR A 30 22.23 5.98 7.90
CA THR A 30 21.92 6.65 9.17
C THR A 30 20.69 7.56 9.02
N GLN A 31 20.08 7.93 10.15
CA GLN A 31 18.98 8.91 10.14
C GLN A 31 19.44 10.29 9.61
N VAL A 32 20.71 10.65 9.82
CA VAL A 32 21.29 11.90 9.31
C VAL A 32 21.32 11.86 7.80
N GLU A 33 21.85 10.79 7.20
CA GLU A 33 21.96 10.63 5.75
C GLU A 33 20.59 10.65 5.07
N VAL A 34 19.58 9.95 5.63
CA VAL A 34 18.21 10.02 5.10
C VAL A 34 17.64 11.44 5.20
N SER A 35 17.83 12.12 6.32
CA SER A 35 17.36 13.51 6.47
C SER A 35 18.05 14.47 5.50
N GLN A 36 19.33 14.23 5.20
CA GLN A 36 20.08 15.02 4.23
C GLN A 36 19.57 14.75 2.81
N ALA A 37 19.38 13.49 2.43
CA ALA A 37 18.84 13.13 1.12
C ALA A 37 17.43 13.70 0.88
N LEU A 38 16.56 13.69 1.91
CA LEU A 38 15.25 14.35 1.85
C LEU A 38 15.38 15.86 1.65
N ARG A 39 16.31 16.49 2.35
CA ARG A 39 16.57 17.92 2.23
C ARG A 39 17.07 18.27 0.82
N ASP A 40 17.96 17.44 0.26
CA ASP A 40 18.47 17.60 -1.10
C ASP A 40 17.35 17.43 -2.14
N ALA A 41 16.35 16.60 -1.84
CA ALA A 41 15.10 16.46 -2.61
C ALA A 41 14.06 17.57 -2.34
N GLY A 42 14.40 18.61 -1.55
CA GLY A 42 13.51 19.73 -1.25
C GLY A 42 12.46 19.45 -0.16
N VAL A 43 12.59 18.35 0.57
CA VAL A 43 11.69 17.95 1.67
C VAL A 43 12.31 18.33 3.00
N PRO A 44 11.78 19.35 3.72
CA PRO A 44 12.34 19.78 4.99
C PRO A 44 11.90 18.82 6.12
N LEU A 45 12.50 17.63 6.18
CA LEU A 45 12.31 16.66 7.26
C LEU A 45 13.62 16.48 8.05
N GLY A 46 13.66 17.03 9.26
CA GLY A 46 14.84 16.93 10.12
C GLY A 46 15.00 15.54 10.75
N ASN A 47 16.23 15.21 11.13
CA ASN A 47 16.58 13.94 11.82
C ASN A 47 15.67 13.65 13.03
N ARG A 48 15.35 14.66 13.87
CA ARG A 48 14.44 14.47 15.01
C ARG A 48 13.03 14.01 14.59
N ALA A 49 12.50 14.56 13.51
CA ALA A 49 11.19 14.16 12.99
C ALA A 49 11.25 12.74 12.41
N LEU A 50 12.28 12.43 11.63
CA LEU A 50 12.52 11.07 11.12
C LEU A 50 12.64 10.05 12.26
N SER A 51 13.39 10.38 13.31
CA SER A 51 13.53 9.54 14.50
C SER A 51 12.19 9.34 15.21
N ALA A 52 11.37 10.38 15.36
CA ALA A 52 10.03 10.23 15.93
C ALA A 52 9.17 9.26 15.09
N MET A 53 9.21 9.40 13.75
CA MET A 53 8.49 8.53 12.82
C MET A 53 8.93 7.07 12.93
N GLU A 54 10.23 6.81 13.03
CA GLU A 54 10.78 5.45 13.23
C GLU A 54 10.38 4.81 14.56
N HIS A 55 9.93 5.61 15.54
CA HIS A 55 9.40 5.14 16.82
C HIS A 55 7.86 5.14 16.88
N GLY A 56 7.19 5.35 15.75
CA GLY A 56 5.72 5.32 15.65
C GLY A 56 5.02 6.61 16.08
N ASN A 57 5.76 7.71 16.22
CA ASN A 57 5.21 9.02 16.60
C ASN A 57 5.28 9.99 15.43
N GLY A 58 4.23 10.78 15.23
CA GLY A 58 4.26 11.85 14.22
C GLY A 58 4.45 11.34 12.79
N LEU A 59 3.87 10.17 12.45
CA LEU A 59 3.84 9.70 11.07
C LEU A 59 3.08 10.71 10.21
N ASP A 60 3.79 11.32 9.26
CA ASP A 60 3.21 12.21 8.27
C ASP A 60 3.02 11.46 6.94
N LEU A 61 1.76 11.10 6.64
CA LEU A 61 1.40 10.38 5.42
C LEU A 61 1.71 11.19 4.15
N CYS A 62 1.70 12.53 4.24
CA CYS A 62 2.02 13.38 3.11
C CYS A 62 3.49 13.32 2.71
N ARG A 63 4.37 12.81 3.59
CA ARG A 63 5.82 12.66 3.35
C ARG A 63 6.24 11.24 3.00
N LEU A 64 5.30 10.29 3.03
CA LEU A 64 5.58 8.89 2.72
C LEU A 64 6.07 8.68 1.28
N PRO A 65 5.53 9.35 0.23
CA PRO A 65 6.04 9.19 -1.12
C PRO A 65 7.51 9.59 -1.25
N GLU A 66 7.92 10.70 -0.63
CA GLU A 66 9.30 11.18 -0.70
C GLU A 66 10.24 10.33 0.17
N LEU A 67 9.77 9.86 1.32
CA LEU A 67 10.49 8.87 2.12
C LEU A 67 10.71 7.57 1.34
N ALA A 68 9.68 7.09 0.63
CA ALA A 68 9.75 5.89 -0.18
C ALA A 68 10.78 6.05 -1.31
N ALA A 69 10.79 7.21 -1.98
CA ALA A 69 11.76 7.53 -3.01
C ALA A 69 13.21 7.56 -2.48
N VAL A 70 13.47 8.24 -1.35
CA VAL A 70 14.81 8.31 -0.75
C VAL A 70 15.30 6.94 -0.25
N LEU A 71 14.39 6.10 0.21
CA LEU A 71 14.68 4.74 0.70
C LEU A 71 14.57 3.67 -0.39
N ASP A 72 14.47 4.09 -1.66
CA ASP A 72 14.37 3.21 -2.83
C ASP A 72 13.34 2.09 -2.62
N CYS A 73 12.12 2.44 -2.24
CA CYS A 73 11.03 1.49 -2.00
C CYS A 73 9.66 2.10 -2.35
N THR A 74 8.59 1.33 -2.20
CA THR A 74 7.22 1.79 -2.43
C THR A 74 6.53 2.25 -1.15
N THR A 75 5.56 3.14 -1.30
CA THR A 75 4.67 3.50 -0.18
C THR A 75 3.83 2.30 0.28
N THR A 76 3.45 1.40 -0.64
CA THR A 76 2.76 0.14 -0.33
C THR A 76 3.57 -0.72 0.65
N TYR A 77 4.88 -0.83 0.44
CA TYR A 77 5.80 -1.52 1.36
C TYR A 77 5.87 -0.81 2.71
N LEU A 78 6.03 0.52 2.73
CA LEU A 78 6.10 1.28 3.99
C LEU A 78 4.81 1.13 4.80
N LEU A 79 3.63 1.11 4.17
CA LEU A 79 2.34 0.88 4.84
C LEU A 79 2.16 -0.57 5.32
N GLY A 80 3.13 -1.44 5.03
CA GLY A 80 3.11 -2.87 5.32
C GLY A 80 1.99 -3.59 4.59
N LEU A 81 1.64 -3.13 3.39
CA LEU A 81 0.67 -3.77 2.52
C LEU A 81 1.32 -4.86 1.65
N THR A 82 2.63 -4.77 1.46
CA THR A 82 3.46 -5.81 0.82
C THR A 82 4.73 -6.05 1.64
N THR A 83 5.34 -7.23 1.46
CA THR A 83 6.67 -7.55 1.97
C THR A 83 7.80 -7.17 1.01
N ASP A 84 7.50 -7.00 -0.28
CA ASP A 84 8.47 -6.61 -1.31
C ASP A 84 8.65 -5.08 -1.33
N PRO A 85 9.86 -4.54 -1.11
CA PRO A 85 10.10 -3.10 -1.14
C PRO A 85 9.82 -2.43 -2.49
N HIS A 86 9.79 -3.17 -3.60
CA HIS A 86 9.64 -2.62 -4.94
C HIS A 86 8.28 -2.93 -5.59
N ASP A 87 7.44 -3.74 -4.95
CA ASP A 87 6.09 -4.03 -5.43
C ASP A 87 5.10 -2.94 -4.98
N TRP A 88 4.21 -2.56 -5.89
CA TRP A 88 3.10 -1.65 -5.63
C TRP A 88 1.81 -2.39 -5.26
N THR A 89 1.76 -3.69 -5.52
CA THR A 89 0.61 -4.55 -5.29
C THR A 89 0.56 -4.96 -3.82
N PRO A 90 -0.57 -4.77 -3.11
CA PRO A 90 -0.73 -5.27 -1.76
C PRO A 90 -0.82 -6.81 -1.79
N ASP A 91 -0.20 -7.46 -0.81
CA ASP A 91 -0.36 -8.89 -0.59
C ASP A 91 -1.84 -9.22 -0.39
N PRO A 92 -2.36 -10.31 -0.97
CA PRO A 92 -3.78 -10.64 -0.93
C PRO A 92 -4.32 -10.79 0.50
N GLU A 93 -3.49 -11.34 1.40
CA GLU A 93 -3.82 -11.47 2.83
C GLU A 93 -3.96 -10.10 3.50
N THR A 94 -3.06 -9.18 3.17
CA THR A 94 -3.06 -7.83 3.74
C THR A 94 -4.20 -6.97 3.17
N PHE A 95 -4.52 -7.12 1.88
CA PHE A 95 -5.64 -6.45 1.25
C PHE A 95 -6.98 -6.91 1.85
N ALA A 96 -7.15 -8.22 2.08
CA ALA A 96 -8.35 -8.74 2.75
C ALA A 96 -8.48 -8.20 4.18
N ALA A 97 -7.38 -8.19 4.95
CA ALA A 97 -7.36 -7.62 6.30
C ALA A 97 -7.66 -6.11 6.33
N ALA A 98 -7.21 -5.35 5.32
CA ALA A 98 -7.41 -3.90 5.24
C ALA A 98 -8.81 -3.51 4.71
N SER A 99 -9.35 -4.26 3.75
CA SER A 99 -10.65 -3.96 3.12
C SER A 99 -11.85 -4.35 3.98
N GLY A 100 -11.64 -5.17 5.03
CA GLY A 100 -12.72 -5.69 5.87
C GLY A 100 -13.70 -6.58 5.11
N LEU A 101 -13.35 -6.97 3.89
CA LEU A 101 -14.06 -8.00 3.15
C LEU A 101 -13.85 -9.32 3.89
N PRO A 102 -14.89 -10.16 4.03
CA PRO A 102 -14.67 -11.51 4.52
C PRO A 102 -13.65 -12.15 3.59
N THR A 103 -12.50 -12.56 4.13
CA THR A 103 -11.59 -13.49 3.46
C THR A 103 -12.42 -14.71 3.19
N GLY A 104 -12.99 -14.79 1.99
CA GLY A 104 -13.75 -15.93 1.52
C GLY A 104 -12.78 -17.09 1.54
N SER A 105 -12.80 -17.83 2.64
CA SER A 105 -12.18 -19.13 2.73
C SER A 105 -12.78 -19.92 1.59
N ALA A 106 -12.02 -20.07 0.52
CA ALA A 106 -12.33 -21.00 -0.54
C ALA A 106 -12.29 -22.38 0.10
N ARG A 107 -13.40 -22.76 0.75
CA ARG A 107 -13.75 -24.15 0.99
C ARG A 107 -13.97 -24.73 -0.39
N GLN A 108 -12.90 -25.28 -0.96
CA GLN A 108 -13.02 -26.40 -1.86
C GLN A 108 -13.50 -27.58 -1.02
N ASP A 109 -14.81 -27.60 -0.76
CA ASP A 109 -15.48 -28.80 -0.30
C ASP A 109 -16.05 -29.45 -1.56
N GLY A 110 -15.31 -30.43 -2.08
CA GLY A 110 -15.77 -31.26 -3.18
C GLY A 110 -16.94 -32.08 -2.69
N THR A 111 -18.14 -31.75 -3.15
CA THR A 111 -19.27 -32.68 -3.09
C THR A 111 -19.90 -32.72 -4.47
N SER A 112 -19.60 -33.81 -5.18
CA SER A 112 -20.30 -34.26 -6.37
C SER A 112 -21.81 -34.31 -6.09
N GLY A 113 -22.59 -33.64 -6.92
CA GLY A 113 -24.05 -33.67 -6.89
C GLY A 113 -24.59 -33.30 -8.26
N ASP A 114 -24.83 -34.32 -9.08
CA ASP A 114 -25.68 -34.25 -10.27
C ASP A 114 -27.04 -33.62 -9.94
N GLY A 115 -27.46 -32.63 -10.75
CA GLY A 115 -28.76 -32.00 -10.58
C GLY A 115 -28.96 -30.79 -11.49
N ALA A 116 -29.62 -31.02 -12.61
CA ALA A 116 -29.99 -30.03 -13.62
C ALA A 116 -30.79 -28.84 -13.03
N GLY A 117 -30.36 -27.63 -13.36
CA GLY A 117 -31.05 -26.37 -13.06
C GLY A 117 -30.32 -25.22 -13.73
N GLN A 118 -30.72 -24.89 -14.96
CA GLN A 118 -30.22 -23.74 -15.69
C GLN A 118 -30.72 -22.45 -15.00
N ASP A 119 -29.85 -21.77 -14.28
CA ASP A 119 -29.95 -20.33 -14.08
C ASP A 119 -28.65 -19.68 -14.57
N THR A 120 -28.81 -18.85 -15.59
CA THR A 120 -27.75 -18.27 -16.39
C THR A 120 -26.98 -17.25 -15.54
N ILE A 121 -25.81 -17.64 -15.02
CA ILE A 121 -24.85 -16.70 -14.44
C ILE A 121 -24.24 -15.91 -15.60
N VAL A 122 -24.72 -14.68 -15.77
CA VAL A 122 -24.10 -13.68 -16.64
C VAL A 122 -22.73 -13.32 -16.06
N PRO A 123 -21.61 -13.53 -16.77
CA PRO A 123 -20.34 -12.98 -16.33
C PRO A 123 -20.37 -11.47 -16.58
N ALA A 124 -20.32 -10.67 -15.52
CA ALA A 124 -20.07 -9.23 -15.62
C ALA A 124 -18.63 -9.00 -16.11
N ARG A 125 -18.46 -9.13 -17.43
CA ARG A 125 -17.32 -8.65 -18.20
C ARG A 125 -17.39 -7.13 -18.28
N GLY A 126 -16.34 -6.48 -17.77
CA GLY A 126 -15.68 -5.29 -18.30
C GLY A 126 -16.53 -4.05 -18.59
N TRP A 127 -16.42 -3.03 -17.74
CA TRP A 127 -16.65 -1.62 -18.09
C TRP A 127 -15.49 -0.79 -17.47
N ILE A 128 -14.47 -0.40 -18.26
CA ILE A 128 -14.37 0.86 -19.06
C ILE A 128 -13.63 1.92 -18.23
N LEU A 129 -12.29 1.98 -18.28
CA LEU A 129 -11.52 2.66 -19.33
C LEU A 129 -12.27 3.88 -19.86
N GLY A 130 -11.98 5.05 -19.26
CA GLY A 130 -12.65 6.31 -19.55
C GLY A 130 -12.61 6.71 -21.04
N PRO A 131 -13.47 7.64 -21.44
CA PRO A 131 -13.76 7.95 -22.83
C PRO A 131 -12.52 8.39 -23.61
N ASP A 132 -12.29 7.67 -24.71
CA ASP A 132 -11.77 8.09 -26.01
C ASP A 132 -11.09 9.47 -26.08
N VAL A 133 -9.76 9.46 -26.28
CA VAL A 133 -8.98 10.65 -26.62
C VAL A 133 -9.20 10.94 -28.11
N PRO A 134 -9.78 12.09 -28.51
CA PRO A 134 -9.88 12.41 -29.93
C PRO A 134 -8.50 12.67 -30.52
N ASP A 135 -8.24 12.00 -31.63
CA ASP A 135 -7.06 12.13 -32.49
C ASP A 135 -6.89 13.60 -32.94
N ARG A 136 -5.77 14.22 -32.59
CA ARG A 136 -5.36 15.52 -33.15
C ARG A 136 -4.56 15.25 -34.40
N ASN A 137 -5.24 15.18 -35.55
CA ASN A 137 -4.57 15.26 -36.84
C ASN A 137 -4.21 16.73 -37.14
N PRO A 138 -2.92 17.09 -37.30
CA PRO A 138 -2.54 18.39 -37.81
C PRO A 138 -2.62 18.39 -39.35
N THR A 139 -3.71 18.92 -39.90
CA THR A 139 -3.71 19.32 -41.32
C THR A 139 -2.82 20.54 -41.49
N ALA A 140 -1.69 20.32 -42.14
CA ALA A 140 -0.93 21.31 -42.87
C ALA A 140 -1.81 22.01 -43.91
N GLY A 141 -1.58 23.31 -44.10
CA GLY A 141 -2.23 24.17 -45.10
C GLY A 141 -1.88 25.62 -44.85
#